data_AF-J5EFY3-F1
#
_entry.id   AF-J5EFY3-F1
#
_cell.length_a   1.000
_cell.length_b   1.000
_cell.length_c   1.000
_cell.angle_alpha   90.00
_cell.angle_beta   90.00
_cell.angle_gamma   90.00
#
_symmetry.space_group_name_H-M   'P 1'
#
loop_
_entity.id
_entity.type
_entity.pdbx_description
1 polymer ?
#
loop_
_entity_poly.entity_id
_entity_poly.type
_entity_poly.pdbx_seq_one_letter_code
_entity_poly.pdbx_strand_id
1 'polypeptide(L)'
;MHQRTVRAHTAIGTVEGFTRDGVTRWRSIPYARPPVGNLRFRAPQPAQPWSGVRHCHGFGNCAPQQRRYTLLGMSGLGGRYQPMSEDCLTLNVVAPEGAAEGPLPVMVFIHGGGYFLGSSATPLYDGAALARRGCVYVSVNYRLGALGCVDFSSLSTPEIRIDSNLYLRDLVLALQWIRENIAGFGGDPDNVTIFGESAGACITASLLAVPAAKGLFARAISESPASGLVRPKEVAAEFANRFANLLGVRRQDAANALMQVSAAQLVKTQHQLIDEGMRNRLGAFPIGPVFGDDILPLDPVEAMRRGEAHRIPLIVGTNAEEGRLFTRFLAMLPTNETMVEELLAEAEPAIRERITAAYPDYPQRAACIQLGGDFAFASAAWQIAEAHGAHAPTYLYRYDYAPRTLRWSGFGATHATELLAVFDVYRTRFGALLTAAADRRAALRVSNQVQRRWRAFSRTGVPGEDWPAYTADDRAVMVFDRKSRVEFDPHPHRRMAWDGFSLAR
;
A
#
# COMPACT_ATOMS: atom_id res chain seq x y z
N MET A 1 3.18 24.46 23.10
CA MET A 1 4.45 23.78 23.41
C MET A 1 5.52 24.33 22.50
N HIS A 2 6.69 24.68 23.03
CA HIS A 2 7.83 25.17 22.24
C HIS A 2 8.47 24.02 21.46
N GLN A 3 8.79 24.26 20.19
CA GLN A 3 9.52 23.31 19.36
C GLN A 3 10.94 23.18 19.90
N ARG A 4 11.39 21.96 20.18
CA ARG A 4 12.77 21.65 20.58
C ARG A 4 13.43 20.83 19.48
N THR A 5 14.69 21.10 19.18
CA THR A 5 15.49 20.27 18.27
C THR A 5 15.98 19.02 18.99
N VAL A 6 16.01 17.90 18.28
CA VAL A 6 16.46 16.61 18.83
C VAL A 6 17.34 15.92 17.80
N ARG A 7 18.50 15.41 18.22
CA ARG A 7 19.42 14.70 17.35
C ARG A 7 19.31 13.18 17.53
N ALA A 8 19.47 12.45 16.44
CA ALA A 8 19.59 11.00 16.43
C ALA A 8 20.81 10.61 15.57
N HIS A 9 21.45 9.50 15.93
CA HIS A 9 22.60 8.98 15.22
C HIS A 9 22.18 7.81 14.34
N THR A 10 22.66 7.81 13.10
CA THR A 10 22.50 6.71 12.14
C THR A 10 23.90 6.24 11.74
N ALA A 11 24.03 5.05 11.15
CA ALA A 11 25.29 4.50 10.65
C ALA A 11 25.97 5.41 9.61
N ILE A 12 25.19 6.27 8.94
CA ILE A 12 25.65 7.13 7.84
C ILE A 12 25.71 8.62 8.21
N GLY A 13 25.37 8.99 9.45
CA GLY A 13 25.51 10.36 9.94
C GLY A 13 24.47 10.79 10.97
N THR A 14 24.65 12.01 11.50
CA THR A 14 23.72 12.58 12.48
C THR A 14 22.57 13.29 11.78
N VAL A 15 21.34 13.08 12.27
CA VAL A 15 20.13 13.78 11.84
C VAL A 15 19.57 14.64 12.97
N GLU A 16 19.02 15.80 12.64
CA GLU A 16 18.34 16.69 13.57
C GLU A 16 16.87 16.83 13.18
N GLY A 17 16.00 16.45 14.10
CA GLY A 17 14.56 16.54 14.01
C GLY A 17 14.01 17.56 14.98
N PHE A 18 12.70 17.52 15.16
CA PHE A 18 12.00 18.44 16.06
C PHE A 18 10.88 17.76 16.83
N THR A 19 10.64 18.25 18.03
CA THR A 19 9.54 17.82 18.88
C THR A 19 8.35 18.76 18.77
N ARG A 20 7.16 18.18 18.56
CA ARG A 20 5.88 18.90 18.51
C ARG A 20 4.73 17.92 18.73
N ASP A 21 3.68 18.35 19.42
CA ASP A 21 2.46 17.56 19.63
C ASP A 21 2.72 16.21 20.33
N GLY A 22 3.69 16.17 21.26
CA GLY A 22 4.02 14.98 22.06
C GLY A 22 4.82 13.90 21.33
N VAL A 23 5.41 14.22 20.18
CA VAL A 23 6.26 13.31 19.39
C VAL A 23 7.47 14.05 18.82
N THR A 24 8.56 13.33 18.59
CA THR A 24 9.72 13.79 17.84
C THR A 24 9.65 13.29 16.40
N ARG A 25 9.96 14.17 15.44
CA ARG A 25 9.90 13.89 14.00
C ARG A 25 11.24 14.14 13.34
N TRP A 26 11.65 13.22 12.49
CA TRP A 26 12.74 13.38 11.53
C TRP A 26 12.20 13.08 10.15
N ARG A 27 12.20 14.08 9.27
CA ARG A 27 11.61 14.00 7.93
C ARG A 27 12.67 13.91 6.85
N SER A 28 12.36 13.14 5.81
CA SER A 28 13.15 12.98 4.58
C SER A 28 14.62 12.63 4.81
N ILE A 29 14.84 11.61 5.64
CA ILE A 29 16.16 10.95 5.79
C ILE A 29 16.36 10.06 4.55
N PRO A 30 17.47 10.17 3.80
CA PRO A 30 17.71 9.30 2.66
C PRO A 30 18.11 7.90 3.15
N TYR A 31 17.51 6.87 2.57
CA TYR A 31 17.98 5.50 2.73
C TYR A 31 18.77 5.03 1.50
N ALA A 32 18.67 5.75 0.38
CA ALA A 32 19.37 5.44 -0.86
C ALA A 32 20.05 6.66 -1.48
N ARG A 33 21.01 6.41 -2.38
CA ARG A 33 21.49 7.40 -3.35
C ARG A 33 20.33 7.82 -4.26
N PRO A 34 20.29 9.10 -4.72
CA PRO A 34 19.31 9.54 -5.69
C PRO A 34 19.32 8.65 -6.95
N PRO A 35 18.20 8.04 -7.37
CA PRO A 35 18.13 7.16 -8.53
C PRO A 35 18.03 7.96 -9.85
N VAL A 36 18.98 8.87 -10.06
CA VAL A 36 19.04 9.79 -11.21
C VAL A 36 20.24 9.49 -12.11
N GLY A 37 20.22 10.02 -13.33
CA GLY A 37 21.30 9.81 -14.30
C GLY A 37 21.53 8.31 -14.52
N ASN A 38 22.78 7.86 -14.38
CA ASN A 38 23.13 6.44 -14.57
C ASN A 38 22.54 5.49 -13.50
N LEU A 39 21.95 6.02 -12.42
CA LEU A 39 21.20 5.22 -11.43
C LEU A 39 19.71 5.14 -11.73
N ARG A 40 19.20 5.89 -12.72
CA ARG A 40 17.83 5.75 -13.19
C ARG A 40 17.61 4.32 -13.68
N PHE A 41 16.50 3.72 -13.27
CA PHE A 41 16.15 2.31 -13.53
C PHE A 41 17.14 1.24 -13.03
N ARG A 42 18.05 1.59 -12.12
CA ARG A 42 18.92 0.62 -11.43
C ARG A 42 18.34 0.28 -10.07
N ALA A 43 18.68 -0.90 -9.55
CA ALA A 43 18.47 -1.24 -8.14
C ALA A 43 19.03 -0.12 -7.24
N PRO A 44 18.33 0.25 -6.16
CA PRO A 44 18.75 1.35 -5.31
C PRO A 44 20.06 1.00 -4.61
N GLN A 45 20.87 2.02 -4.36
CA GLN A 45 22.14 1.86 -3.66
C GLN A 45 22.08 2.58 -2.32
N PRO A 46 22.66 2.04 -1.23
CA PRO A 46 22.66 2.68 0.09
C PRO A 46 23.12 4.14 0.03
N ALA A 47 22.44 5.01 0.79
CA ALA A 47 22.84 6.41 0.89
C ALA A 47 24.30 6.55 1.39
N GLN A 48 25.02 7.52 0.83
CA GLN A 48 26.40 7.78 1.25
C GLN A 48 26.44 8.46 2.63
N PRO A 49 27.45 8.15 3.46
CA PRO A 49 27.68 8.88 4.70
C PRO A 49 27.87 10.38 4.46
N TRP A 50 27.43 11.21 5.40
CA TRP A 50 27.65 12.66 5.38
C TRP A 50 28.36 13.13 6.66
N SER A 51 29.15 14.20 6.53
CA SER A 51 29.74 14.90 7.67
C SER A 51 28.76 15.87 8.30
N GLY A 52 28.86 16.08 9.62
CA GLY A 52 28.04 17.06 10.34
C GLY A 52 26.61 16.59 10.59
N VAL A 53 25.69 17.54 10.66
CA VAL A 53 24.28 17.30 11.03
C VAL A 53 23.38 17.61 9.84
N ARG A 54 22.52 16.65 9.48
CA ARG A 54 21.48 16.85 8.47
C ARG A 54 20.19 17.32 9.13
N HIS A 55 19.67 18.47 8.70
CA HIS A 55 18.40 19.00 9.22
C HIS A 55 17.20 18.32 8.54
N CYS A 56 16.41 17.59 9.33
CA CYS A 56 15.28 16.77 8.93
C CYS A 56 13.95 17.38 9.41
N HIS A 57 13.77 18.69 9.24
CA HIS A 57 12.58 19.42 9.74
C HIS A 57 11.42 19.47 8.73
N GLY A 58 11.72 19.34 7.43
CA GLY A 58 10.76 19.46 6.34
C GLY A 58 10.66 18.16 5.53
N PHE A 59 9.52 17.96 4.90
CA PHE A 59 9.41 16.95 3.84
C PHE A 59 10.11 17.44 2.58
N GLY A 60 10.90 16.57 1.97
CA GLY A 60 11.51 16.75 0.66
C GLY A 60 10.56 16.32 -0.47
N ASN A 61 11.15 15.89 -1.59
CA ASN A 61 10.41 15.52 -2.78
C ASN A 61 9.67 14.18 -2.61
N CYS A 62 8.48 14.07 -3.21
CA CYS A 62 7.88 12.76 -3.51
C CYS A 62 8.29 12.28 -4.91
N ALA A 63 8.03 11.01 -5.20
CA ALA A 63 8.30 10.43 -6.51
C ALA A 63 7.49 11.14 -7.61
N PRO A 64 8.00 11.22 -8.85
CA PRO A 64 7.30 11.87 -9.95
C PRO A 64 5.95 11.20 -10.25
N GLN A 65 4.90 12.01 -10.28
CA GLN A 65 3.51 11.61 -10.48
C GLN A 65 2.70 12.81 -11.01
N GLN A 66 1.38 12.67 -11.21
CA GLN A 66 0.58 13.84 -11.59
C GLN A 66 0.50 14.84 -10.43
N ARG A 67 0.73 16.12 -10.71
CA ARG A 67 0.72 17.19 -9.70
C ARG A 67 -0.54 17.20 -8.83
N ARG A 68 -1.73 16.89 -9.39
CA ARG A 68 -2.99 16.86 -8.64
C ARG A 68 -2.97 15.91 -7.43
N TYR A 69 -2.17 14.85 -7.47
CA TYR A 69 -2.05 13.86 -6.40
C TYR A 69 -1.07 14.24 -5.29
N THR A 70 -0.37 15.38 -5.43
CA THR A 70 0.63 15.86 -4.46
C THR A 70 0.09 16.93 -3.52
N LEU A 71 -1.23 17.12 -3.46
CA LEU A 71 -1.87 18.14 -2.64
C LEU A 71 -1.69 17.83 -1.15
N LEU A 72 -0.98 18.70 -0.43
CA LEU A 72 -0.75 18.61 1.01
C LEU A 72 -1.78 19.39 1.82
N GLY A 73 -2.59 20.24 1.18
CA GLY A 73 -3.62 21.04 1.81
C GLY A 73 -3.87 22.34 1.06
N MET A 74 -4.81 23.14 1.58
CA MET A 74 -5.11 24.47 1.05
C MET A 74 -4.26 25.53 1.77
N SER A 75 -3.74 26.51 1.04
CA SER A 75 -2.95 27.63 1.55
C SER A 75 -3.34 28.93 0.82
N GLY A 76 -4.00 29.86 1.50
CA GLY A 76 -4.57 31.05 0.88
C GLY A 76 -5.63 30.69 -0.16
N LEU A 77 -5.55 31.31 -1.34
CA LEU A 77 -6.46 31.05 -2.48
C LEU A 77 -6.06 29.82 -3.33
N GLY A 78 -5.00 29.07 -2.96
CA GLY A 78 -4.48 27.96 -3.77
C GLY A 78 -4.19 26.67 -2.98
N GLY A 79 -3.89 25.60 -3.70
CA GLY A 79 -3.40 24.35 -3.12
C GLY A 79 -1.89 24.39 -2.85
N ARG A 80 -1.46 23.86 -1.70
CA ARG A 80 -0.05 23.58 -1.40
C ARG A 80 0.28 22.18 -1.90
N TYR A 81 1.17 22.09 -2.89
CA TYR A 81 1.58 20.82 -3.49
C TYR A 81 3.01 20.46 -3.05
N GLN A 82 3.26 19.17 -2.84
CA GLN A 82 4.61 18.68 -2.58
C GLN A 82 5.45 18.75 -3.87
N PRO A 83 6.72 19.18 -3.79
CA PRO A 83 7.61 19.08 -4.93
C PRO A 83 7.89 17.62 -5.30
N MET A 84 8.20 17.39 -6.57
CA MET A 84 8.50 16.06 -7.12
C MET A 84 9.91 16.03 -7.69
N SER A 85 10.59 14.90 -7.50
CA SER A 85 11.90 14.62 -8.07
C SER A 85 12.12 13.11 -8.10
N GLU A 86 12.95 12.64 -9.02
CA GLU A 86 13.45 11.26 -8.96
C GLU A 86 14.32 11.02 -7.72
N ASP A 87 14.98 12.07 -7.22
CA ASP A 87 15.56 12.08 -5.88
C ASP A 87 14.47 12.13 -4.80
N CYS A 88 13.87 10.97 -4.55
CA CYS A 88 12.71 10.80 -3.66
C CYS A 88 12.87 9.66 -2.64
N LEU A 89 13.95 8.88 -2.70
CA LEU A 89 14.19 7.69 -1.87
C LEU A 89 14.56 8.07 -0.42
N THR A 90 13.54 8.52 0.30
CA THR A 90 13.64 9.01 1.67
C THR A 90 12.56 8.40 2.55
N LEU A 91 12.80 8.39 3.86
CA LEU A 91 11.85 7.97 4.87
C LEU A 91 11.72 9.02 5.97
N ASN A 92 10.67 8.92 6.76
CA ASN A 92 10.40 9.76 7.92
C ASN A 92 10.27 8.88 9.14
N VAL A 93 10.81 9.32 10.27
CA VAL A 93 10.68 8.64 11.56
C VAL A 93 9.91 9.54 12.53
N VAL A 94 8.95 8.96 13.25
CA VAL A 94 8.17 9.62 14.29
C VAL A 94 8.18 8.75 15.54
N ALA A 95 8.73 9.28 16.63
CA ALA A 95 8.86 8.59 17.91
C ALA A 95 8.10 9.36 19.01
N PRO A 96 7.64 8.69 20.09
CA PRO A 96 7.11 9.39 21.25
C PRO A 96 8.12 10.39 21.81
N GLU A 97 7.65 11.52 22.35
CA GLU A 97 8.52 12.46 23.06
C GLU A 97 8.95 11.86 24.42
N GLY A 98 10.26 11.92 24.71
CA GLY A 98 10.84 11.41 25.95
C GLY A 98 11.51 10.04 25.79
N ALA A 99 12.22 9.59 26.84
CA ALA A 99 12.80 8.26 26.87
C ALA A 99 11.72 7.21 27.16
N ALA A 100 11.66 6.16 26.34
CA ALA A 100 10.89 4.96 26.66
C ALA A 100 11.66 4.08 27.65
N GLU A 101 10.94 3.24 28.41
CA GLU A 101 11.53 2.25 29.34
C GLU A 101 12.22 1.07 28.63
N GLY A 102 12.40 1.14 27.31
CA GLY A 102 13.00 0.10 26.49
C GLY A 102 12.77 0.35 24.98
N PRO A 103 13.28 -0.53 24.12
CA PRO A 103 13.08 -0.43 22.68
C PRO A 103 11.60 -0.64 22.33
N LEU A 104 11.07 0.21 21.45
CA LEU A 104 9.65 0.23 21.07
C LEU A 104 9.41 -0.58 19.79
N PRO A 105 8.24 -1.22 19.63
CA PRO A 105 7.87 -1.83 18.35
C PRO A 105 7.90 -0.77 17.24
N VAL A 106 8.34 -1.18 16.05
CA VAL A 106 8.44 -0.30 14.88
C VAL A 106 7.28 -0.60 13.93
N MET A 107 6.55 0.43 13.50
CA MET A 107 5.47 0.32 12.52
C MET A 107 5.83 1.09 11.26
N VAL A 108 6.02 0.38 10.15
CA VAL A 108 6.49 0.94 8.87
C VAL A 108 5.34 1.00 7.88
N PHE A 109 4.88 2.21 7.57
CA PHE A 109 3.78 2.45 6.66
C PHE A 109 4.24 2.57 5.21
N ILE A 110 3.66 1.75 4.35
CA ILE A 110 3.83 1.74 2.90
C ILE A 110 2.54 2.30 2.31
N HIS A 111 2.62 3.50 1.74
CA HIS A 111 1.43 4.18 1.23
C HIS A 111 0.85 3.48 -0.01
N GLY A 112 -0.46 3.57 -0.19
CA GLY A 112 -1.15 3.13 -1.39
C GLY A 112 -1.02 4.09 -2.57
N GLY A 113 -1.94 3.97 -3.53
CA GLY A 113 -2.03 4.85 -4.71
C GLY A 113 -1.85 4.15 -6.06
N GLY A 114 -2.30 2.90 -6.19
CA GLY A 114 -2.30 2.17 -7.46
C GLY A 114 -0.92 2.07 -8.13
N TYR A 115 0.18 2.17 -7.35
CA TYR A 115 1.58 2.22 -7.80
C TYR A 115 1.99 3.47 -8.60
N PHE A 116 1.10 4.39 -8.93
CA PHE A 116 1.43 5.57 -9.75
C PHE A 116 1.22 6.92 -9.04
N LEU A 117 0.65 6.91 -7.85
CA LEU A 117 0.54 8.09 -6.97
C LEU A 117 0.84 7.72 -5.51
N GLY A 118 1.02 8.74 -4.69
CA GLY A 118 1.19 8.61 -3.25
C GLY A 118 2.42 9.34 -2.70
N SER A 119 2.42 9.58 -1.40
CA SER A 119 3.54 10.21 -0.69
C SER A 119 3.47 9.95 0.81
N SER A 120 4.63 9.69 1.41
CA SER A 120 4.81 9.61 2.87
C SER A 120 4.54 10.94 3.60
N ALA A 121 4.50 12.07 2.88
CA ALA A 121 4.21 13.39 3.43
C ALA A 121 2.72 13.75 3.45
N THR A 122 1.84 12.87 2.95
CA THR A 122 0.39 13.09 2.98
C THR A 122 -0.05 13.31 4.43
N PRO A 123 -0.77 14.40 4.76
CA PRO A 123 -1.08 14.74 6.16
C PRO A 123 -1.79 13.65 6.95
N LEU A 124 -2.56 12.81 6.26
CA LEU A 124 -3.21 11.63 6.82
C LEU A 124 -2.20 10.66 7.49
N TYR A 125 -0.99 10.57 6.95
CA TYR A 125 0.03 9.58 7.30
C TYR A 125 1.13 10.11 8.25
N ASP A 126 0.93 11.24 8.97
CA ASP A 126 1.95 11.82 9.87
C ASP A 126 2.31 10.87 11.05
N GLY A 127 1.50 9.85 11.34
CA GLY A 127 1.83 8.80 12.31
C GLY A 127 1.90 9.21 13.79
N ALA A 128 1.77 10.50 14.11
CA ALA A 128 1.87 11.02 15.48
C ALA A 128 0.87 10.40 16.47
N ALA A 129 -0.32 10.01 16.00
CA ALA A 129 -1.29 9.34 16.86
C ALA A 129 -0.85 7.91 17.25
N LEU A 130 -0.23 7.18 16.32
CA LEU A 130 0.34 5.86 16.59
C LEU A 130 1.55 5.96 17.51
N ALA A 131 2.49 6.88 17.20
CA ALA A 131 3.70 7.07 17.98
C ALA A 131 3.39 7.43 19.45
N ARG A 132 2.44 8.34 19.72
CA ARG A 132 2.00 8.66 21.10
C ARG A 132 1.44 7.45 21.87
N ARG A 133 1.02 6.39 21.17
CA ARG A 133 0.56 5.15 21.78
C ARG A 133 1.68 4.14 21.99
N GLY A 134 2.95 4.51 21.79
CA GLY A 134 4.11 3.70 22.17
C GLY A 134 4.59 2.77 21.06
N CYS A 135 4.88 3.34 19.90
CA CYS A 135 5.65 2.70 18.83
C CYS A 135 6.55 3.75 18.17
N VAL A 136 7.61 3.31 17.48
CA VAL A 136 8.28 4.16 16.49
C VAL A 136 7.58 3.96 15.16
N TYR A 137 7.06 5.04 14.59
CA TYR A 137 6.40 5.03 13.29
C TYR A 137 7.38 5.46 12.19
N VAL A 138 7.39 4.75 11.07
CA VAL A 138 8.19 5.08 9.89
C VAL A 138 7.27 5.17 8.69
N SER A 139 7.39 6.22 7.87
CA SER A 139 6.74 6.30 6.56
C SER A 139 7.79 6.44 5.46
N VAL A 140 7.61 5.74 4.34
CA VAL A 140 8.64 5.60 3.32
C VAL A 140 8.14 6.12 1.98
N ASN A 141 8.97 6.90 1.28
CA ASN A 141 8.81 7.14 -0.16
C ASN A 141 9.59 6.08 -0.93
N TYR A 142 9.02 5.60 -2.04
CA TYR A 142 9.64 4.66 -2.98
C TYR A 142 9.32 5.11 -4.42
N ARG A 143 10.03 4.60 -5.43
CA ARG A 143 9.75 4.98 -6.83
C ARG A 143 8.36 4.52 -7.26
N LEU A 144 7.64 5.42 -7.94
CA LEU A 144 6.30 5.17 -8.46
C LEU A 144 6.29 5.09 -9.99
N GLY A 145 5.21 4.53 -10.52
CA GLY A 145 4.85 4.62 -11.92
C GLY A 145 5.93 4.04 -12.84
N ALA A 146 6.14 4.66 -14.00
CA ALA A 146 7.14 4.26 -14.97
C ALA A 146 8.56 4.15 -14.38
N LEU A 147 8.89 4.94 -13.35
CA LEU A 147 10.23 4.96 -12.76
C LEU A 147 10.50 3.80 -11.79
N GLY A 148 9.46 3.17 -11.26
CA GLY A 148 9.60 2.16 -10.20
C GLY A 148 8.79 0.89 -10.42
N CYS A 149 7.58 1.04 -10.96
CA CYS A 149 6.51 0.05 -10.93
C CYS A 149 6.05 -0.42 -12.31
N VAL A 150 6.61 0.13 -13.40
CA VAL A 150 6.54 -0.48 -14.73
C VAL A 150 7.85 -1.21 -14.95
N ASP A 151 7.78 -2.48 -15.35
CA ASP A 151 8.96 -3.27 -15.63
C ASP A 151 9.43 -3.03 -17.06
N PHE A 152 10.58 -2.38 -17.20
CA PHE A 152 11.25 -2.17 -18.48
C PHE A 152 12.45 -3.09 -18.68
N SER A 153 12.68 -4.08 -17.79
CA SER A 153 13.91 -4.87 -17.78
C SER A 153 14.13 -5.61 -19.11
N SER A 154 13.05 -6.05 -19.76
CA SER A 154 13.08 -6.68 -21.08
C SER A 154 13.58 -5.78 -22.21
N LEU A 155 13.66 -4.47 -21.99
CA LEU A 155 14.18 -3.48 -22.95
C LEU A 155 15.67 -3.20 -22.77
N SER A 156 16.33 -3.82 -21.78
CA SER A 156 17.78 -3.67 -21.55
C SER A 156 18.60 -3.98 -22.81
N THR A 157 19.71 -3.26 -22.98
CA THR A 157 20.75 -3.52 -23.98
C THR A 157 22.06 -3.91 -23.28
N PRO A 158 23.08 -4.40 -24.00
CA PRO A 158 24.40 -4.63 -23.41
C PRO A 158 25.00 -3.39 -22.72
N GLU A 159 24.68 -2.18 -23.21
CA GLU A 159 25.18 -0.90 -22.70
C GLU A 159 24.29 -0.30 -21.61
N ILE A 160 22.97 -0.51 -21.67
CA ILE A 160 21.99 0.05 -20.73
C ILE A 160 21.20 -1.07 -20.07
N ARG A 161 21.54 -1.34 -18.81
CA ARG A 161 20.84 -2.31 -17.98
C ARG A 161 19.72 -1.66 -17.18
N ILE A 162 18.50 -2.15 -17.34
CA ILE A 162 17.31 -1.77 -16.57
C ILE A 162 16.98 -2.93 -15.63
N ASP A 163 16.92 -2.67 -14.32
CA ASP A 163 16.53 -3.68 -13.33
C ASP A 163 15.00 -3.70 -13.13
N SER A 164 14.46 -4.87 -12.78
CA SER A 164 13.05 -5.13 -12.50
C SER A 164 12.62 -4.70 -11.10
N ASN A 165 11.30 -4.59 -10.89
CA ASN A 165 10.67 -4.48 -9.56
C ASN A 165 11.33 -3.43 -8.63
N LEU A 166 11.69 -2.29 -9.20
CA LEU A 166 12.54 -1.29 -8.55
C LEU A 166 11.95 -0.77 -7.23
N TYR A 167 10.63 -0.62 -7.15
CA TYR A 167 9.96 -0.22 -5.91
C TYR A 167 10.06 -1.27 -4.79
N LEU A 168 10.04 -2.57 -5.10
CA LEU A 168 10.29 -3.62 -4.10
C LEU A 168 11.73 -3.53 -3.60
N ARG A 169 12.68 -3.32 -4.51
CA ARG A 169 14.09 -3.14 -4.15
C ARG A 169 14.30 -1.88 -3.30
N ASP A 170 13.58 -0.79 -3.59
CA ASP A 170 13.57 0.44 -2.77
C ASP A 170 13.13 0.13 -1.34
N LEU A 171 12.04 -0.62 -1.18
CA LEU A 171 11.49 -0.98 0.12
C LEU A 171 12.36 -1.98 0.87
N VAL A 172 12.99 -2.94 0.19
CA VAL A 172 13.98 -3.83 0.80
C VAL A 172 15.15 -3.02 1.36
N LEU A 173 15.69 -2.07 0.59
CA LEU A 173 16.77 -1.20 1.07
C LEU A 173 16.32 -0.28 2.22
N ALA A 174 15.10 0.24 2.18
CA ALA A 174 14.54 1.02 3.27
C ALA A 174 14.39 0.18 4.56
N LEU A 175 13.97 -1.08 4.44
CA LEU A 175 13.86 -2.01 5.57
C LEU A 175 15.23 -2.42 6.12
N GLN A 176 16.25 -2.58 5.26
CA GLN A 176 17.64 -2.75 5.68
C GLN A 176 18.13 -1.53 6.47
N TRP A 177 17.86 -0.31 5.97
CA TRP A 177 18.17 0.92 6.69
C TRP A 177 17.47 0.96 8.06
N ILE A 178 16.20 0.57 8.15
CA ILE A 178 15.45 0.52 9.41
C ILE A 178 16.14 -0.45 10.39
N ARG A 179 16.46 -1.67 9.94
CA ARG A 179 17.15 -2.66 10.77
C ARG A 179 18.48 -2.14 11.34
N GLU A 180 19.23 -1.41 10.55
CA GLU A 180 20.55 -0.87 10.96
C GLU A 180 20.44 0.38 11.86
N ASN A 181 19.39 1.19 11.72
CA ASN A 181 19.39 2.55 12.26
C ASN A 181 18.28 2.85 13.26
N ILE A 182 17.19 2.07 13.30
CA ILE A 182 15.98 2.44 14.05
C ILE A 182 16.19 2.47 15.57
N ALA A 183 17.17 1.74 16.08
CA ALA A 183 17.61 1.80 17.48
C ALA A 183 18.02 3.20 17.91
N GLY A 184 18.64 3.98 17.00
CA GLY A 184 19.00 5.39 17.24
C GLY A 184 17.80 6.32 17.44
N PHE A 185 16.60 5.84 17.14
CA PHE A 185 15.32 6.55 17.31
C PHE A 185 14.45 5.92 18.41
N GLY A 186 14.98 4.96 19.18
CA GLY A 186 14.27 4.23 20.24
C GLY A 186 13.42 3.05 19.77
N GLY A 187 13.55 2.64 18.50
CA GLY A 187 12.85 1.50 17.95
C GLY A 187 13.62 0.18 18.13
N ASP A 188 12.88 -0.91 18.19
CA ASP A 188 13.40 -2.27 18.21
C ASP A 188 13.57 -2.79 16.76
N PRO A 189 14.80 -3.00 16.26
CA PRO A 189 15.04 -3.48 14.90
C PRO A 189 14.55 -4.93 14.68
N ASP A 190 14.35 -5.71 15.75
CA ASP A 190 13.86 -7.09 15.67
C ASP A 190 12.33 -7.17 15.80
N ASN A 191 11.66 -6.04 16.09
CA ASN A 191 10.21 -5.96 16.26
C ASN A 191 9.56 -4.97 15.28
N VAL A 192 9.81 -5.20 13.99
CA VAL A 192 9.30 -4.39 12.88
C VAL A 192 8.00 -4.99 12.33
N THR A 193 6.96 -4.17 12.25
CA THR A 193 5.68 -4.47 11.58
C THR A 193 5.54 -3.59 10.35
N ILE A 194 5.47 -4.18 9.16
CA ILE A 194 5.12 -3.45 7.94
C ILE A 194 3.61 -3.39 7.79
N PHE A 195 3.08 -2.28 7.31
CA PHE A 195 1.66 -2.17 7.00
C PHE A 195 1.41 -1.21 5.85
N GLY A 196 0.35 -1.46 5.09
CA GLY A 196 0.01 -0.62 3.95
C GLY A 196 -1.42 -0.82 3.52
N GLU A 197 -1.92 0.16 2.77
CA GLU A 197 -3.29 0.18 2.27
C GLU A 197 -3.31 0.18 0.73
N SER A 198 -4.30 -0.48 0.13
CA SER A 198 -4.48 -0.55 -1.33
C SER A 198 -3.24 -1.13 -2.02
N ALA A 199 -2.62 -0.41 -2.96
CA ALA A 199 -1.33 -0.81 -3.53
C ALA A 199 -0.25 -1.07 -2.45
N GLY A 200 -0.25 -0.33 -1.34
CA GLY A 200 0.65 -0.57 -0.21
C GLY A 200 0.37 -1.90 0.50
N ALA A 201 -0.88 -2.36 0.52
CA ALA A 201 -1.26 -3.67 1.01
C ALA A 201 -0.81 -4.79 0.07
N CYS A 202 -0.95 -4.60 -1.24
CA CYS A 202 -0.38 -5.52 -2.24
C CYS A 202 1.14 -5.63 -2.10
N ILE A 203 1.83 -4.49 -1.95
CA ILE A 203 3.28 -4.44 -1.72
C ILE A 203 3.64 -5.19 -0.42
N THR A 204 2.88 -4.96 0.65
CA THR A 204 3.06 -5.65 1.94
C THR A 204 2.93 -7.17 1.77
N ALA A 205 1.92 -7.64 1.04
CA ALA A 205 1.75 -9.05 0.72
C ALA A 205 2.88 -9.58 -0.18
N SER A 206 3.34 -8.80 -1.17
CA SER A 206 4.47 -9.18 -2.04
C SER A 206 5.78 -9.32 -1.26
N LEU A 207 6.05 -8.44 -0.29
CA LEU A 207 7.27 -8.52 0.54
C LEU A 207 7.38 -9.82 1.35
N LEU A 208 6.25 -10.48 1.67
CA LEU A 208 6.26 -11.82 2.26
C LEU A 208 6.84 -12.87 1.31
N ALA A 209 6.77 -12.67 0.00
CA ALA A 209 7.32 -13.56 -1.01
C ALA A 209 8.69 -13.11 -1.56
N VAL A 210 9.24 -11.99 -1.08
CA VAL A 210 10.56 -11.47 -1.49
C VAL A 210 11.65 -12.11 -0.64
N PRO A 211 12.54 -12.96 -1.19
CA PRO A 211 13.56 -13.65 -0.41
C PRO A 211 14.53 -12.69 0.30
N ALA A 212 14.90 -11.59 -0.36
CA ALA A 212 15.81 -10.57 0.19
C ALA A 212 15.21 -9.80 1.37
N ALA A 213 13.89 -9.89 1.61
CA ALA A 213 13.21 -9.25 2.73
C ALA A 213 13.16 -10.13 3.98
N LYS A 214 13.66 -11.38 3.92
CA LYS A 214 13.64 -12.34 5.02
C LYS A 214 14.35 -11.76 6.25
N GLY A 215 13.63 -11.73 7.37
CA GLY A 215 14.15 -11.24 8.65
C GLY A 215 14.29 -9.71 8.74
N LEU A 216 13.76 -8.95 7.77
CA LEU A 216 13.71 -7.48 7.87
C LEU A 216 12.44 -6.97 8.56
N PHE A 217 11.43 -7.83 8.73
CA PHE A 217 10.22 -7.53 9.47
C PHE A 217 9.69 -8.80 10.13
N ALA A 218 9.05 -8.62 11.28
CA ALA A 218 8.51 -9.68 12.11
C ALA A 218 7.01 -9.88 11.90
N ARG A 219 6.28 -8.88 11.37
CA ARG A 219 4.81 -8.89 11.22
C ARG A 219 4.36 -8.05 10.02
N ALA A 220 3.17 -8.36 9.49
CA ALA A 220 2.58 -7.64 8.38
C ALA A 220 1.09 -7.32 8.60
N ILE A 221 0.63 -6.16 8.13
CA ILE A 221 -0.78 -5.79 8.06
C ILE A 221 -1.11 -5.30 6.64
N SER A 222 -2.00 -6.02 5.94
CA SER A 222 -2.38 -5.76 4.56
C SER A 222 -3.83 -5.27 4.50
N GLU A 223 -4.00 -3.95 4.34
CA GLU A 223 -5.30 -3.25 4.39
C GLU A 223 -5.87 -3.05 2.98
N SER A 224 -6.89 -3.81 2.59
CA SER A 224 -7.49 -3.79 1.24
C SER A 224 -6.50 -4.12 0.10
N PRO A 225 -5.84 -5.29 0.10
CA PRO A 225 -5.05 -5.75 -1.04
C PRO A 225 -5.95 -5.99 -2.27
N ALA A 226 -5.37 -5.96 -3.47
CA ALA A 226 -6.10 -6.02 -4.73
C ALA A 226 -5.64 -7.18 -5.64
N SER A 227 -6.62 -7.86 -6.24
CA SER A 227 -6.48 -8.92 -7.24
C SER A 227 -6.09 -8.34 -8.60
N GLY A 228 -5.40 -9.14 -9.42
CA GLY A 228 -5.10 -8.79 -10.82
C GLY A 228 -4.00 -7.73 -11.03
N LEU A 229 -3.25 -7.37 -9.98
CA LEU A 229 -2.13 -6.40 -10.09
C LEU A 229 -0.76 -7.07 -10.27
N VAL A 230 -0.64 -8.34 -9.90
CA VAL A 230 0.57 -9.16 -10.06
C VAL A 230 0.57 -9.83 -11.44
N ARG A 231 1.72 -9.93 -12.10
CA ARG A 231 1.82 -10.58 -13.43
C ARG A 231 3.16 -11.29 -13.64
N PRO A 232 3.24 -12.25 -14.58
CA PRO A 232 4.52 -12.83 -14.99
C PRO A 232 5.33 -11.86 -15.86
N LYS A 233 6.66 -12.05 -15.90
CA LYS A 233 7.59 -11.19 -16.66
C LYS A 233 7.26 -11.10 -18.16
N GLU A 234 6.65 -12.12 -18.75
CA GLU A 234 6.26 -12.16 -20.16
C GLU A 234 5.21 -11.09 -20.46
N VAL A 235 4.16 -11.01 -19.65
CA VAL A 235 3.11 -9.97 -19.76
C VAL A 235 3.69 -8.58 -19.50
N ALA A 236 4.63 -8.47 -18.56
CA ALA A 236 5.31 -7.21 -18.29
C ALA A 236 6.13 -6.71 -19.49
N ALA A 237 6.80 -7.62 -20.23
CA ALA A 237 7.54 -7.29 -21.43
C ALA A 237 6.64 -6.78 -22.58
N GLU A 238 5.41 -7.27 -22.69
CA GLU A 238 4.43 -6.72 -23.63
C GLU A 238 4.05 -5.27 -23.31
N PHE A 239 3.80 -4.97 -22.02
CA PHE A 239 3.54 -3.59 -21.60
C PHE A 239 4.74 -2.67 -21.80
N ALA A 240 5.96 -3.17 -21.57
CA ALA A 240 7.18 -2.43 -21.86
C ALA A 240 7.28 -2.04 -23.34
N ASN A 241 6.96 -2.97 -24.26
CA ASN A 241 6.90 -2.70 -25.70
C ASN A 241 5.83 -1.66 -26.06
N ARG A 242 4.63 -1.79 -25.49
CA ARG A 242 3.55 -0.81 -25.71
C ARG A 242 3.96 0.58 -25.22
N PHE A 243 4.61 0.67 -24.07
CA PHE A 243 5.15 1.93 -23.56
C PHE A 243 6.18 2.54 -24.52
N ALA A 244 7.10 1.74 -25.06
CA ALA A 244 8.08 2.21 -26.05
C ALA A 244 7.38 2.73 -27.33
N ASN A 245 6.35 2.01 -27.81
CA ASN A 245 5.56 2.47 -28.95
C ASN A 245 4.84 3.80 -28.67
N LEU A 246 4.31 3.99 -27.45
CA LEU A 246 3.68 5.26 -27.03
C LEU A 246 4.69 6.40 -26.88
N LEU A 247 5.96 6.10 -26.62
CA LEU A 247 7.04 7.09 -26.71
C LEU A 247 7.45 7.40 -28.16
N GLY A 248 6.93 6.65 -29.15
CA GLY A 248 7.28 6.80 -30.56
C GLY A 248 8.67 6.26 -30.90
N VAL A 249 9.18 5.29 -30.12
CA VAL A 249 10.51 4.70 -30.33
C VAL A 249 10.42 3.21 -30.61
N ARG A 250 11.37 2.71 -31.39
CA ARG A 250 11.48 1.27 -31.66
C ARG A 250 12.06 0.55 -30.44
N ARG A 251 11.75 -0.74 -30.28
CA ARG A 251 12.21 -1.55 -29.13
C ARG A 251 13.72 -1.45 -28.88
N GLN A 252 14.54 -1.50 -29.92
CA GLN A 252 16.01 -1.43 -29.80
C GLN A 252 16.53 -0.08 -29.31
N ASP A 253 15.76 0.99 -29.50
CA ASP A 253 16.13 2.35 -29.08
C ASP A 253 15.50 2.71 -27.73
N ALA A 254 14.64 1.85 -27.17
CA ALA A 254 13.78 2.15 -26.04
C ALA A 254 14.56 2.39 -24.74
N ALA A 255 15.61 1.60 -24.46
CA ALA A 255 16.45 1.83 -23.26
C ALA A 255 17.11 3.20 -23.26
N ASN A 256 17.68 3.61 -24.41
CA ASN A 256 18.26 4.95 -24.58
C ASN A 256 17.20 6.04 -24.37
N ALA A 257 16.02 5.88 -24.99
CA ALA A 257 14.93 6.83 -24.86
C ALA A 257 14.44 6.97 -23.41
N LEU A 258 14.27 5.86 -22.69
CA LEU A 258 13.87 5.85 -21.27
C LEU A 258 14.87 6.61 -20.38
N MET A 259 16.17 6.48 -20.64
CA MET A 259 17.20 7.18 -19.88
C MET A 259 17.20 8.71 -20.13
N GLN A 260 16.78 9.16 -21.31
CA GLN A 260 16.86 10.58 -21.72
C GLN A 260 15.54 11.35 -21.51
N VAL A 261 14.40 10.67 -21.60
CA VAL A 261 13.09 11.31 -21.53
C VAL A 261 12.84 11.91 -20.13
N SER A 262 12.10 13.02 -20.06
CA SER A 262 11.80 13.66 -18.78
C SER A 262 10.86 12.80 -17.92
N ALA A 263 10.98 12.90 -16.59
CA ALA A 263 10.06 12.22 -15.67
C ALA A 263 8.58 12.61 -15.92
N ALA A 264 8.32 13.87 -16.31
CA ALA A 264 6.97 14.32 -16.65
C ALA A 264 6.41 13.60 -17.89
N GLN A 265 7.25 13.37 -18.91
CA GLN A 265 6.85 12.62 -20.10
C GLN A 265 6.65 11.13 -19.78
N LEU A 266 7.50 10.52 -18.93
CA LEU A 266 7.26 9.15 -18.44
C LEU A 266 5.91 9.02 -17.74
N VAL A 267 5.60 9.94 -16.82
CA VAL A 267 4.31 9.97 -16.12
C VAL A 267 3.18 10.12 -17.13
N LYS A 268 3.29 11.02 -18.12
CA LYS A 268 2.26 11.20 -19.15
C LYS A 268 2.04 9.92 -19.96
N THR A 269 3.10 9.31 -20.47
CA THR A 269 3.03 8.09 -21.28
C THR A 269 2.47 6.92 -20.49
N GLN A 270 2.78 6.78 -19.20
CA GLN A 270 2.17 5.75 -18.36
C GLN A 270 0.65 5.90 -18.27
N HIS A 271 0.14 7.13 -18.18
CA HIS A 271 -1.30 7.35 -18.06
C HIS A 271 -1.99 6.98 -19.37
N GLN A 272 -1.37 7.29 -20.51
CA GLN A 272 -1.84 6.81 -21.81
C GLN A 272 -1.87 5.28 -21.86
N LEU A 273 -0.83 4.60 -21.36
CA LEU A 273 -0.79 3.14 -21.30
C LEU A 273 -1.90 2.55 -20.41
N ILE A 274 -2.14 3.13 -19.23
CA ILE A 274 -3.23 2.72 -18.34
C ILE A 274 -4.57 2.91 -19.05
N ASP A 275 -4.80 4.08 -19.64
CA ASP A 275 -6.05 4.40 -20.32
C ASP A 275 -6.30 3.49 -21.53
N GLU A 276 -5.25 3.15 -22.30
CA GLU A 276 -5.33 2.17 -23.38
C GLU A 276 -5.55 0.75 -22.88
N GLY A 277 -4.91 0.35 -21.77
CA GLY A 277 -5.14 -0.95 -21.15
C GLY A 277 -6.60 -1.13 -20.73
N MET A 278 -7.20 -0.07 -20.17
CA MET A 278 -8.61 -0.04 -19.80
C MET A 278 -9.54 -0.04 -21.01
N ARG A 279 -9.25 0.77 -22.05
CA ARG A 279 -10.08 0.83 -23.27
C ARG A 279 -9.99 -0.44 -24.11
N ASN A 280 -8.80 -1.02 -24.24
CA ASN A 280 -8.50 -2.12 -25.15
C ASN A 280 -8.50 -3.50 -24.46
N ARG A 281 -8.93 -3.56 -23.19
CA ARG A 281 -9.19 -4.80 -22.46
C ARG A 281 -7.99 -5.75 -22.42
N LEU A 282 -6.81 -5.23 -22.06
CA LEU A 282 -5.56 -6.00 -22.08
C LEU A 282 -5.42 -7.05 -20.96
N GLY A 283 -6.48 -7.34 -20.19
CA GLY A 283 -6.53 -8.39 -19.16
C GLY A 283 -5.70 -8.16 -17.90
N ALA A 284 -4.67 -7.31 -17.95
CA ALA A 284 -3.78 -7.03 -16.82
C ALA A 284 -3.51 -5.52 -16.66
N PHE A 285 -3.33 -5.07 -15.42
CA PHE A 285 -2.95 -3.70 -15.13
C PHE A 285 -1.47 -3.48 -15.46
N PRO A 286 -1.05 -2.41 -16.17
CA PRO A 286 0.33 -2.26 -16.66
C PRO A 286 1.36 -1.87 -15.58
N ILE A 287 0.96 -1.67 -14.32
CA ILE A 287 1.85 -1.21 -13.22
C ILE A 287 1.69 -2.09 -11.98
N GLY A 288 2.76 -2.52 -11.32
CA GLY A 288 2.69 -3.39 -10.13
C GLY A 288 3.76 -4.48 -10.08
N PRO A 289 3.59 -5.50 -9.20
CA PRO A 289 4.55 -6.58 -9.02
C PRO A 289 4.66 -7.47 -10.25
N VAL A 290 5.90 -7.82 -10.59
CA VAL A 290 6.22 -8.77 -11.65
C VAL A 290 6.90 -9.97 -11.02
N PHE A 291 6.41 -11.19 -11.21
CA PHE A 291 7.07 -12.38 -10.70
C PHE A 291 7.85 -13.14 -11.77
N GLY A 292 8.70 -14.07 -11.34
CA GLY A 292 9.56 -14.89 -12.19
C GLY A 292 10.98 -14.32 -12.35
N ASP A 293 11.40 -13.46 -11.43
CA ASP A 293 12.75 -12.87 -11.36
C ASP A 293 13.44 -13.14 -10.00
N ASP A 294 14.60 -12.53 -9.76
CA ASP A 294 15.40 -12.73 -8.55
C ASP A 294 14.77 -12.12 -7.28
N ILE A 295 13.99 -11.05 -7.42
CA ILE A 295 13.43 -10.33 -6.27
C ILE A 295 12.05 -10.85 -5.90
N LEU A 296 11.24 -11.26 -6.87
CA LEU A 296 9.94 -11.89 -6.68
C LEU A 296 9.87 -13.17 -7.54
N PRO A 297 10.37 -14.31 -7.04
CA PRO A 297 10.44 -15.54 -7.83
C PRO A 297 9.07 -16.14 -8.21
N LEU A 298 8.09 -16.03 -7.30
CA LEU A 298 6.75 -16.57 -7.45
C LEU A 298 5.70 -15.49 -7.23
N ASP A 299 4.51 -15.72 -7.78
CA ASP A 299 3.32 -14.96 -7.37
C ASP A 299 3.17 -15.00 -5.83
N PRO A 300 2.89 -13.87 -5.15
CA PRO A 300 2.83 -13.83 -3.70
C PRO A 300 1.81 -14.79 -3.07
N VAL A 301 0.63 -14.94 -3.67
CA VAL A 301 -0.42 -15.83 -3.14
C VAL A 301 -0.03 -17.29 -3.37
N GLU A 302 0.60 -17.59 -4.52
CA GLU A 302 1.12 -18.94 -4.76
C GLU A 302 2.28 -19.29 -3.81
N ALA A 303 3.19 -18.35 -3.55
CA ALA A 303 4.25 -18.53 -2.56
C ALA A 303 3.69 -18.79 -1.16
N MET A 304 2.61 -18.09 -0.77
CA MET A 304 1.90 -18.35 0.48
C MET A 304 1.27 -19.75 0.49
N ARG A 305 0.58 -20.15 -0.59
CA ARG A 305 -0.09 -21.44 -0.71
C ARG A 305 0.89 -22.61 -0.57
N ARG A 306 2.09 -22.47 -1.16
CA ARG A 306 3.18 -23.45 -1.06
C ARG A 306 3.92 -23.42 0.28
N GLY A 307 3.66 -22.43 1.13
CA GLY A 307 4.38 -22.23 2.38
C GLY A 307 5.84 -21.75 2.18
N GLU A 308 6.13 -21.16 1.02
CA GLU A 308 7.43 -20.59 0.64
C GLU A 308 7.55 -19.09 1.00
N ALA A 309 6.42 -18.40 1.20
CA ALA A 309 6.41 -17.05 1.77
C ALA A 309 6.89 -17.03 3.23
N HIS A 310 7.33 -15.86 3.70
CA HIS A 310 7.77 -15.65 5.09
C HIS A 310 6.64 -15.99 6.07
N ARG A 311 6.89 -16.96 6.95
CA ARG A 311 5.92 -17.47 7.93
C ARG A 311 5.91 -16.61 9.19
N ILE A 312 5.32 -15.44 9.08
CA ILE A 312 5.19 -14.46 10.17
C ILE A 312 3.72 -14.11 10.40
N PRO A 313 3.32 -13.58 11.57
CA PRO A 313 1.94 -13.16 11.79
C PRO A 313 1.47 -12.12 10.75
N LEU A 314 0.26 -12.31 10.24
CA LEU A 314 -0.39 -11.45 9.25
C LEU A 314 -1.78 -11.00 9.69
N ILE A 315 -2.08 -9.71 9.61
CA ILE A 315 -3.46 -9.22 9.51
C ILE A 315 -3.74 -8.89 8.05
N VAL A 316 -4.87 -9.34 7.51
CA VAL A 316 -5.38 -8.93 6.20
C VAL A 316 -6.84 -8.52 6.35
N GLY A 317 -7.34 -7.61 5.52
CA GLY A 317 -8.75 -7.26 5.56
C GLY A 317 -9.18 -6.28 4.49
N THR A 318 -10.45 -5.91 4.55
CA THR A 318 -11.11 -5.02 3.59
C THR A 318 -12.10 -4.08 4.27
N ASN A 319 -12.60 -3.10 3.53
CA ASN A 319 -13.78 -2.33 3.87
C ASN A 319 -15.05 -3.04 3.33
N ALA A 320 -16.22 -2.76 3.92
CA ALA A 320 -17.46 -3.42 3.52
C ALA A 320 -17.95 -3.03 2.11
N GLU A 321 -17.67 -1.79 1.68
CA GLU A 321 -18.21 -1.18 0.46
C GLU A 321 -17.08 -0.65 -0.45
N GLU A 322 -16.03 -1.45 -0.64
CA GLU A 322 -14.81 -1.12 -1.41
C GLU A 322 -15.08 -0.40 -2.74
N GLY A 323 -16.01 -0.94 -3.53
CA GLY A 323 -16.28 -0.44 -4.89
C GLY A 323 -16.84 0.98 -4.96
N ARG A 324 -17.42 1.53 -3.87
CA ARG A 324 -18.11 2.83 -3.91
C ARG A 324 -17.18 4.00 -4.24
N LEU A 325 -15.94 4.02 -3.75
CA LEU A 325 -14.96 5.07 -4.06
C LEU A 325 -14.67 5.14 -5.57
N PHE A 326 -14.57 3.98 -6.21
CA PHE A 326 -14.21 3.80 -7.61
C PHE A 326 -15.32 4.24 -8.59
N THR A 327 -16.54 4.44 -8.10
CA THR A 327 -17.63 5.02 -8.91
C THR A 327 -17.46 6.50 -9.22
N ARG A 328 -16.62 7.23 -8.47
CA ARG A 328 -16.52 8.70 -8.53
C ARG A 328 -15.12 9.24 -8.77
N PHE A 329 -14.08 8.64 -8.19
CA PHE A 329 -12.73 9.22 -8.20
C PHE A 329 -11.69 8.42 -8.99
N LEU A 330 -11.92 7.12 -9.15
CA LEU A 330 -10.99 6.18 -9.80
C LEU A 330 -11.82 5.12 -10.53
N ALA A 331 -12.30 5.42 -11.74
CA ALA A 331 -13.13 4.50 -12.53
C ALA A 331 -12.30 3.32 -13.10
N MET A 332 -11.69 2.54 -12.20
CA MET A 332 -10.76 1.44 -12.49
C MET A 332 -11.38 0.07 -12.20
N LEU A 333 -12.60 0.03 -11.63
CA LEU A 333 -13.29 -1.19 -11.26
C LEU A 333 -14.58 -1.38 -12.05
N PRO A 334 -15.01 -2.63 -12.29
CA PRO A 334 -16.27 -2.90 -12.93
C PRO A 334 -17.42 -2.50 -11.99
N THR A 335 -18.10 -1.42 -12.32
CA THR A 335 -19.12 -0.78 -11.43
C THR A 335 -20.49 -0.64 -12.11
N ASN A 336 -20.65 -1.21 -13.31
CA ASN A 336 -21.88 -1.31 -14.06
C ASN A 336 -21.91 -2.63 -14.84
N GLU A 337 -23.07 -3.01 -15.38
CA GLU A 337 -23.28 -4.26 -16.13
C GLU A 337 -22.26 -4.44 -17.25
N THR A 338 -22.07 -3.43 -18.11
CA THR A 338 -21.14 -3.51 -19.24
C THR A 338 -19.74 -3.90 -18.79
N MET A 339 -19.22 -3.24 -17.76
CA MET A 339 -17.88 -3.55 -17.24
C MET A 339 -17.79 -4.92 -16.57
N VAL A 340 -18.87 -5.41 -15.95
CA VAL A 340 -18.92 -6.75 -15.36
C VAL A 340 -18.95 -7.82 -16.45
N GLU A 341 -19.78 -7.65 -17.47
CA GLU A 341 -19.80 -8.56 -18.63
C GLU A 341 -18.45 -8.56 -19.34
N GLU A 342 -17.77 -7.41 -19.43
CA GLU A 342 -16.40 -7.33 -19.98
C GLU A 342 -15.38 -8.08 -19.11
N LEU A 343 -15.45 -7.95 -17.78
CA LEU A 343 -14.59 -8.71 -16.86
C LEU A 343 -14.76 -10.23 -17.06
N LEU A 344 -15.99 -10.67 -17.30
CA LEU A 344 -16.37 -12.08 -17.38
C LEU A 344 -16.42 -12.62 -18.81
N ALA A 345 -16.02 -11.83 -19.81
CA ALA A 345 -16.16 -12.18 -21.23
C ALA A 345 -15.38 -13.46 -21.61
N GLU A 346 -14.18 -13.62 -21.05
CA GLU A 346 -13.30 -14.78 -21.28
C GLU A 346 -13.49 -15.88 -20.21
N ALA A 347 -14.42 -15.68 -19.27
CA ALA A 347 -14.72 -16.68 -18.25
C ALA A 347 -15.56 -17.82 -18.84
N GLU A 348 -15.32 -19.06 -18.38
CA GLU A 348 -16.19 -20.18 -18.75
C GLU A 348 -17.63 -19.91 -18.29
N PRO A 349 -18.66 -20.33 -19.06
CA PRO A 349 -20.06 -20.03 -18.74
C PRO A 349 -20.46 -20.39 -17.30
N ALA A 350 -19.99 -21.53 -16.80
CA ALA A 350 -20.24 -21.97 -15.42
C ALA A 350 -19.58 -21.08 -14.36
N ILE A 351 -18.39 -20.53 -14.65
CA ILE A 351 -17.71 -19.58 -13.76
C ILE A 351 -18.45 -18.25 -13.76
N ARG A 352 -18.84 -17.75 -14.94
CA ARG A 352 -19.63 -16.53 -15.07
C ARG A 352 -20.96 -16.65 -14.30
N GLU A 353 -21.70 -17.72 -14.52
CA GLU A 353 -22.99 -17.97 -13.84
C GLU A 353 -22.81 -18.06 -12.32
N ARG A 354 -21.79 -18.77 -11.85
CA ARG A 354 -21.47 -18.84 -10.42
C ARG A 354 -21.18 -17.46 -9.83
N ILE A 355 -20.40 -16.63 -10.53
CA ILE A 355 -20.08 -15.27 -10.09
C ILE A 355 -21.32 -14.41 -10.04
N THR A 356 -22.08 -14.30 -11.14
CA THR A 356 -23.24 -13.39 -11.19
C THR A 356 -24.37 -13.83 -10.25
N ALA A 357 -24.60 -15.15 -10.08
CA ALA A 357 -25.62 -15.67 -9.17
C ALA A 357 -25.32 -15.39 -7.68
N ALA A 358 -24.06 -15.14 -7.31
CA ALA A 358 -23.68 -14.78 -5.94
C ALA A 358 -24.07 -13.34 -5.55
N TYR A 359 -24.53 -12.52 -6.51
CA TYR A 359 -24.94 -11.14 -6.29
C TYR A 359 -26.43 -10.97 -6.62
N PRO A 360 -27.32 -11.04 -5.61
CA PRO A 360 -28.73 -10.72 -5.78
C PRO A 360 -28.88 -9.35 -6.46
N ASP A 361 -29.88 -9.23 -7.32
CA ASP A 361 -30.17 -8.02 -8.10
C ASP A 361 -29.19 -7.70 -9.24
N TYR A 362 -28.22 -8.55 -9.59
CA TYR A 362 -27.49 -8.41 -10.85
C TYR A 362 -28.49 -8.40 -12.04
N PRO A 363 -28.38 -7.48 -13.02
CA PRO A 363 -27.28 -6.54 -13.28
C PRO A 363 -27.49 -5.10 -12.76
N GLN A 364 -28.32 -4.88 -11.74
CA GLN A 364 -28.50 -3.55 -11.16
C GLN A 364 -27.17 -2.96 -10.69
N ARG A 365 -27.02 -1.63 -10.83
CA ARG A 365 -25.77 -0.92 -10.56
C ARG A 365 -25.19 -1.19 -9.17
N ALA A 366 -26.03 -1.32 -8.13
CA ALA A 366 -25.56 -1.60 -6.78
C ALA A 366 -24.92 -2.99 -6.66
N ALA A 367 -25.50 -4.01 -7.30
CA ALA A 367 -24.94 -5.35 -7.38
C ALA A 367 -23.61 -5.35 -8.14
N CYS A 368 -23.50 -4.63 -9.27
CA CYS A 368 -22.24 -4.50 -10.01
C CYS A 368 -21.14 -3.82 -9.19
N ILE A 369 -21.46 -2.78 -8.39
CA ILE A 369 -20.49 -2.13 -7.51
C ILE A 369 -19.99 -3.10 -6.42
N GLN A 370 -20.87 -3.90 -5.82
CA GLN A 370 -20.47 -4.90 -4.83
C GLN A 370 -19.61 -5.99 -5.48
N LEU A 371 -20.03 -6.51 -6.65
CA LEU A 371 -19.29 -7.51 -7.41
C LEU A 371 -17.90 -6.99 -7.77
N GLY A 372 -17.77 -5.77 -8.29
CA GLY A 372 -16.48 -5.18 -8.62
C GLY A 372 -15.59 -4.94 -7.40
N GLY A 373 -16.18 -4.56 -6.26
CA GLY A 373 -15.45 -4.43 -4.99
C GLY A 373 -14.95 -5.78 -4.47
N ASP A 374 -15.77 -6.82 -4.54
CA ASP A 374 -15.41 -8.16 -4.11
C ASP A 374 -14.37 -8.78 -5.06
N PHE A 375 -14.56 -8.62 -6.38
CA PHE A 375 -13.58 -8.99 -7.40
C PHE A 375 -12.22 -8.38 -7.08
N ALA A 376 -12.17 -7.07 -6.87
CA ALA A 376 -10.91 -6.35 -6.74
C ALA A 376 -10.26 -6.61 -5.39
N PHE A 377 -10.99 -6.56 -4.27
CA PHE A 377 -10.38 -6.52 -2.94
C PHE A 377 -10.74 -7.70 -2.05
N ALA A 378 -12.02 -8.05 -1.95
CA ALA A 378 -12.44 -9.13 -1.06
C ALA A 378 -11.83 -10.47 -1.49
N SER A 379 -11.82 -10.76 -2.79
CA SER A 379 -11.20 -11.97 -3.36
C SER A 379 -9.71 -12.05 -3.02
N ALA A 380 -8.97 -10.94 -3.13
CA ALA A 380 -7.56 -10.89 -2.77
C ALA A 380 -7.35 -11.18 -1.28
N ALA A 381 -8.13 -10.53 -0.41
CA ALA A 381 -8.05 -10.74 1.03
C ALA A 381 -8.37 -12.18 1.43
N TRP A 382 -9.41 -12.80 0.84
CA TRP A 382 -9.77 -14.19 1.07
C TRP A 382 -8.66 -15.15 0.58
N GLN A 383 -8.16 -14.95 -0.64
CA GLN A 383 -7.09 -15.78 -1.19
C GLN A 383 -5.81 -15.71 -0.34
N ILE A 384 -5.43 -14.52 0.12
CA ILE A 384 -4.29 -14.32 1.02
C ILE A 384 -4.55 -15.01 2.37
N ALA A 385 -5.73 -14.82 2.96
CA ALA A 385 -6.07 -15.42 4.25
C ALA A 385 -6.06 -16.95 4.22
N GLU A 386 -6.64 -17.56 3.19
CA GLU A 386 -6.63 -19.01 2.96
C GLU A 386 -5.20 -19.53 2.71
N ALA A 387 -4.46 -18.89 1.80
CA ALA A 387 -3.13 -19.35 1.41
C ALA A 387 -2.11 -19.23 2.56
N HIS A 388 -2.08 -18.09 3.25
CA HIS A 388 -1.12 -17.85 4.33
C HIS A 388 -1.57 -18.50 5.65
N GLY A 389 -2.86 -18.53 5.94
CA GLY A 389 -3.44 -19.12 7.15
C GLY A 389 -3.18 -20.62 7.30
N ALA A 390 -2.92 -21.32 6.19
CA ALA A 390 -2.50 -22.72 6.21
C ALA A 390 -1.09 -22.94 6.82
N HIS A 391 -0.24 -21.91 6.88
CA HIS A 391 1.18 -22.04 7.23
C HIS A 391 1.64 -21.13 8.38
N ALA A 392 0.91 -20.06 8.68
CA ALA A 392 1.29 -19.09 9.71
C ALA A 392 0.07 -18.35 10.31
N PRO A 393 0.18 -17.80 11.54
CA PRO A 393 -0.90 -17.06 12.19
C PRO A 393 -1.42 -15.92 11.30
N THR A 394 -2.72 -15.98 10.99
CA THR A 394 -3.38 -15.03 10.09
C THR A 394 -4.66 -14.55 10.71
N TYR A 395 -5.00 -13.27 10.56
CA TYR A 395 -6.22 -12.68 11.11
C TYR A 395 -6.93 -11.87 10.03
N LEU A 396 -8.22 -12.13 9.83
CA LEU A 396 -9.02 -11.44 8.83
C LEU A 396 -9.94 -10.39 9.49
N TYR A 397 -10.04 -9.19 8.91
CA TYR A 397 -11.03 -8.18 9.31
C TYR A 397 -11.89 -7.69 8.14
N ARG A 398 -13.07 -7.16 8.49
CA ARG A 398 -13.89 -6.32 7.62
C ARG A 398 -14.26 -5.03 8.34
N TYR A 399 -14.03 -3.88 7.70
CA TYR A 399 -14.36 -2.58 8.26
C TYR A 399 -15.71 -2.08 7.73
N ASP A 400 -16.73 -2.07 8.60
CA ASP A 400 -18.12 -1.75 8.28
C ASP A 400 -18.52 -0.34 8.78
N TYR A 401 -17.70 0.27 9.64
CA TYR A 401 -18.04 1.54 10.26
C TYR A 401 -17.98 2.70 9.27
N ALA A 402 -19.13 3.36 9.07
CA ALA A 402 -19.21 4.63 8.39
C ALA A 402 -20.08 5.62 9.17
N PRO A 403 -19.58 6.84 9.47
CA PRO A 403 -20.38 7.94 9.96
C PRO A 403 -21.58 8.21 9.04
N ARG A 404 -22.68 8.71 9.60
CA ARG A 404 -23.91 9.02 8.84
C ARG A 404 -23.67 9.96 7.67
N THR A 405 -22.78 10.95 7.83
CA THR A 405 -22.39 11.88 6.77
C THR A 405 -21.79 11.16 5.56
N LEU A 406 -20.89 10.19 5.78
CA LEU A 406 -20.31 9.36 4.73
C LEU A 406 -21.36 8.46 4.08
N ARG A 407 -22.27 7.88 4.87
CA ARG A 407 -23.38 7.07 4.33
C ARG A 407 -24.32 7.91 3.46
N TRP A 408 -24.76 9.08 3.93
CA TRP A 408 -25.64 9.99 3.18
C TRP A 408 -25.00 10.54 1.91
N SER A 409 -23.68 10.74 1.92
CA SER A 409 -22.96 11.12 0.70
C SER A 409 -22.82 9.99 -0.34
N GLY A 410 -23.23 8.76 0.01
CA GLY A 410 -23.15 7.58 -0.85
C GLY A 410 -21.82 6.84 -0.83
N PHE A 411 -20.86 7.24 0.02
CA PHE A 411 -19.58 6.55 0.18
C PHE A 411 -19.67 5.35 1.12
N GLY A 412 -20.39 5.46 2.24
CA GLY A 412 -20.44 4.38 3.21
C GLY A 412 -19.05 4.00 3.76
N ALA A 413 -18.83 2.71 4.07
CA ALA A 413 -17.54 2.20 4.54
C ALA A 413 -16.74 1.69 3.34
N THR A 414 -16.21 2.62 2.54
CA THR A 414 -15.53 2.33 1.28
C THR A 414 -14.01 2.27 1.44
N HIS A 415 -13.32 2.04 0.32
CA HIS A 415 -11.87 1.93 0.24
C HIS A 415 -11.15 3.05 0.98
N ALA A 416 -10.10 2.68 1.73
CA ALA A 416 -9.27 3.53 2.58
C ALA A 416 -9.98 4.22 3.78
N THR A 417 -11.27 3.94 4.04
CA THR A 417 -11.98 4.65 5.13
C THR A 417 -11.59 4.17 6.53
N GLU A 418 -11.03 2.97 6.67
CA GLU A 418 -10.42 2.48 7.90
C GLU A 418 -9.19 3.29 8.31
N LEU A 419 -8.49 3.92 7.37
CA LEU A 419 -7.34 4.77 7.66
C LEU A 419 -7.72 5.97 8.55
N LEU A 420 -8.99 6.39 8.52
CA LEU A 420 -9.51 7.41 9.42
C LEU A 420 -9.46 6.96 10.90
N ALA A 421 -9.63 5.66 11.15
CA ALA A 421 -9.47 5.04 12.46
C ALA A 421 -7.99 4.74 12.76
N VAL A 422 -7.24 4.17 11.81
CA VAL A 422 -5.81 3.82 11.98
C VAL A 422 -4.97 5.04 12.34
N PHE A 423 -5.17 6.17 11.67
CA PHE A 423 -4.42 7.41 11.90
C PHE A 423 -5.11 8.41 12.84
N ASP A 424 -6.18 7.99 13.54
CA ASP A 424 -6.94 8.82 14.50
C ASP A 424 -7.51 10.12 13.91
N VAL A 425 -7.85 10.10 12.62
CA VAL A 425 -8.38 11.27 11.90
C VAL A 425 -9.67 11.79 12.54
N TYR A 426 -10.48 10.89 13.11
CA TYR A 426 -11.71 11.25 13.80
C TYR A 426 -11.52 12.21 14.98
N ARG A 427 -10.29 12.37 15.51
CA ARG A 427 -9.97 13.38 16.55
C ARG A 427 -9.56 14.73 15.99
N THR A 428 -9.28 14.84 14.70
CA THR A 428 -8.94 16.12 14.06
C THR A 428 -10.18 16.98 13.86
N ARG A 429 -9.99 18.26 13.50
CA ARG A 429 -11.08 19.17 13.14
C ARG A 429 -11.91 18.64 11.95
N PHE A 430 -11.23 18.07 10.97
CA PHE A 430 -11.88 17.44 9.82
C PHE A 430 -12.73 16.23 10.25
N GLY A 431 -12.18 15.34 11.07
CA GLY A 431 -12.91 14.20 11.62
C GLY A 431 -14.11 14.61 12.51
N ALA A 432 -13.98 15.69 13.26
CA ALA A 432 -15.09 16.25 14.05
C ALA A 432 -16.25 16.72 13.16
N LEU A 433 -15.94 17.35 12.01
CA LEU A 433 -16.96 17.74 11.02
C LEU A 433 -17.61 16.50 10.38
N LEU A 434 -16.80 15.51 9.96
CA LEU A 434 -17.32 14.25 9.42
C LEU A 434 -18.24 13.54 10.41
N THR A 435 -18.03 13.68 11.71
CA THR A 435 -18.80 12.94 12.75
C THR A 435 -19.85 13.80 13.47
N ALA A 436 -20.13 15.00 12.95
CA ALA A 436 -21.04 15.97 13.56
C ALA A 436 -22.50 15.46 13.70
N ALA A 437 -22.93 14.52 12.85
CA ALA A 437 -24.27 13.93 12.86
C ALA A 437 -24.48 12.86 13.97
N ALA A 438 -24.05 13.17 15.20
CA ALA A 438 -24.12 12.32 16.39
C ALA A 438 -23.25 11.03 16.35
N ASP A 439 -22.21 10.99 15.51
CA ASP A 439 -21.32 9.83 15.35
C ASP A 439 -20.02 9.93 16.14
N ARG A 440 -19.69 11.10 16.67
CA ARG A 440 -18.36 11.36 17.29
C ARG A 440 -17.97 10.32 18.34
N ARG A 441 -18.88 9.95 19.25
CA ARG A 441 -18.59 8.93 20.28
C ARG A 441 -18.31 7.56 19.67
N ALA A 442 -19.05 7.15 18.63
CA ALA A 442 -18.85 5.88 17.96
C ALA A 442 -17.53 5.86 17.18
N ALA A 443 -17.25 6.93 16.42
CA ALA A 443 -16.00 7.08 15.66
C ALA A 443 -14.75 6.98 16.55
N LEU A 444 -14.77 7.66 17.71
CA LEU A 444 -13.67 7.60 18.66
C LEU A 444 -13.51 6.20 19.29
N ARG A 445 -14.61 5.47 19.52
CA ARG A 445 -14.54 4.08 19.98
C ARG A 445 -13.92 3.19 18.91
N VAL A 446 -14.34 3.31 17.65
CA VAL A 446 -13.79 2.53 16.54
C VAL A 446 -12.29 2.82 16.35
N SER A 447 -11.90 4.10 16.31
CA SER A 447 -10.47 4.52 16.30
C SER A 447 -9.68 3.87 17.44
N ASN A 448 -10.21 3.93 18.66
CA ASN A 448 -9.55 3.32 19.81
C ASN A 448 -9.42 1.80 19.71
N GLN A 449 -10.40 1.11 19.13
CA GLN A 449 -10.36 -0.34 18.95
C GLN A 449 -9.33 -0.75 17.89
N VAL A 450 -9.37 -0.14 16.70
CA VAL A 450 -8.41 -0.42 15.62
C VAL A 450 -6.99 -0.16 16.11
N GLN A 451 -6.71 1.03 16.66
CA GLN A 451 -5.37 1.36 17.14
C GLN A 451 -4.89 0.48 18.29
N ARG A 452 -5.79 0.04 19.19
CA ARG A 452 -5.43 -0.90 20.27
C ARG A 452 -4.97 -2.23 19.67
N ARG A 453 -5.67 -2.74 18.67
CA ARG A 453 -5.39 -4.03 18.03
C ARG A 453 -4.13 -3.96 17.17
N TRP A 454 -3.93 -2.91 16.38
CA TRP A 454 -2.71 -2.71 15.58
C TRP A 454 -1.49 -2.62 16.49
N ARG A 455 -1.61 -1.94 17.64
CA ARG A 455 -0.55 -1.87 18.66
C ARG A 455 -0.30 -3.22 19.35
N ALA A 456 -1.36 -3.95 19.73
CA ALA A 456 -1.21 -5.26 20.36
C ALA A 456 -0.51 -6.23 19.40
N PHE A 457 -0.94 -6.21 18.14
CA PHE A 457 -0.34 -6.98 17.06
C PHE A 457 1.11 -6.59 16.83
N SER A 458 1.44 -5.30 16.69
CA SER A 458 2.83 -4.89 16.46
C SER A 458 3.78 -5.25 17.59
N ARG A 459 3.27 -5.40 18.82
CA ARG A 459 4.06 -5.87 19.98
C ARG A 459 4.25 -7.38 20.01
N THR A 460 3.20 -8.14 19.72
CA THR A 460 3.12 -9.57 20.09
C THR A 460 2.84 -10.50 18.92
N GLY A 461 2.17 -10.03 17.87
CA GLY A 461 1.69 -10.85 16.75
C GLY A 461 0.26 -11.32 16.93
N VAL A 462 -0.36 -10.98 18.06
CA VAL A 462 -1.75 -11.30 18.38
C VAL A 462 -2.52 -9.98 18.53
N PRO A 463 -3.58 -9.74 17.75
CA PRO A 463 -4.33 -8.48 17.80
C PRO A 463 -5.30 -8.38 19.00
N GLY A 464 -5.49 -9.47 19.74
CA GLY A 464 -6.29 -9.58 20.95
C GLY A 464 -6.84 -11.00 21.12
N GLU A 465 -7.11 -11.41 22.36
CA GLU A 465 -7.63 -12.76 22.67
C GLU A 465 -9.03 -13.00 22.09
N ASP A 466 -9.81 -11.93 21.89
CA ASP A 466 -11.16 -11.95 21.33
C ASP A 466 -11.18 -11.92 19.78
N TRP A 467 -10.02 -12.00 19.14
CA TRP A 467 -9.90 -12.09 17.69
C TRP A 467 -9.19 -13.40 17.32
N PRO A 468 -9.95 -14.46 17.03
CA PRO A 468 -9.39 -15.76 16.66
C PRO A 468 -8.59 -15.67 15.36
N ALA A 469 -7.57 -16.53 15.25
CA ALA A 469 -6.85 -16.71 14.00
C ALA A 469 -7.80 -17.29 12.93
N TYR A 470 -7.58 -16.91 11.68
CA TYR A 470 -8.26 -17.45 10.53
C TYR A 470 -7.84 -18.90 10.30
N THR A 471 -8.82 -19.78 10.18
CA THR A 471 -8.65 -21.19 9.81
C THR A 471 -9.60 -21.53 8.67
N ALA A 472 -9.29 -22.60 7.94
CA ALA A 472 -10.16 -23.09 6.86
C ALA A 472 -11.52 -23.62 7.35
N ASP A 473 -11.67 -23.89 8.65
CA ASP A 473 -12.93 -24.35 9.22
C ASP A 473 -13.78 -23.16 9.69
N ASP A 474 -13.21 -22.27 10.50
CA ASP A 474 -13.94 -21.18 11.14
C ASP A 474 -14.10 -19.95 10.24
N ARG A 475 -13.07 -19.66 9.42
CA ARG A 475 -12.94 -18.43 8.61
C ARG A 475 -13.36 -17.19 9.38
N ALA A 476 -12.86 -17.05 10.60
CA ALA A 476 -13.29 -16.00 11.50
C ALA A 476 -12.86 -14.61 11.02
N VAL A 477 -13.78 -13.65 11.10
CA VAL A 477 -13.61 -12.27 10.66
C VAL A 477 -13.93 -11.30 11.79
N MET A 478 -12.97 -10.46 12.17
CA MET A 478 -13.26 -9.32 13.04
C MET A 478 -13.95 -8.22 12.24
N VAL A 479 -15.20 -7.94 12.56
CA VAL A 479 -15.96 -6.85 11.95
C VAL A 479 -15.83 -5.59 12.79
N PHE A 480 -15.24 -4.54 12.22
CA PHE A 480 -15.15 -3.22 12.84
C PHE A 480 -16.37 -2.37 12.47
N ASP A 481 -17.29 -2.22 13.42
CA ASP A 481 -18.45 -1.33 13.31
C ASP A 481 -18.62 -0.53 14.61
N ARG A 482 -19.72 0.22 14.77
CA ARG A 482 -20.13 0.91 16.01
C ARG A 482 -20.01 0.02 17.24
N LYS A 483 -20.27 -1.28 17.06
CA LYS A 483 -19.96 -2.37 17.98
C LYS A 483 -19.21 -3.44 17.18
N SER A 484 -17.93 -3.65 17.48
CA SER A 484 -17.17 -4.73 16.87
C SER A 484 -17.68 -6.10 17.32
N ARG A 485 -17.54 -7.08 16.44
CA ARG A 485 -17.98 -8.46 16.63
C ARG A 485 -17.12 -9.39 15.79
N VAL A 486 -17.09 -10.67 16.15
CA VAL A 486 -16.54 -11.73 15.30
C VAL A 486 -17.69 -12.36 14.52
N GLU A 487 -17.53 -12.51 13.22
CA GLU A 487 -18.40 -13.30 12.34
C GLU A 487 -17.61 -14.50 11.80
N PHE A 488 -18.27 -15.64 11.63
CA PHE A 488 -17.68 -16.85 11.06
C PHE A 488 -18.17 -17.04 9.63
N ASP A 489 -17.23 -17.11 8.68
CA ASP A 489 -17.44 -17.19 7.23
C ASP A 489 -18.57 -16.29 6.69
N PRO A 490 -18.52 -14.96 6.89
CA PRO A 490 -19.59 -14.08 6.43
C PRO A 490 -19.68 -14.06 4.90
N HIS A 491 -20.88 -14.34 4.37
CA HIS A 491 -21.19 -14.41 2.94
C HIS A 491 -20.38 -15.46 2.15
N PRO A 492 -20.47 -16.75 2.52
CA PRO A 492 -19.63 -17.81 1.95
C PRO A 492 -19.84 -17.96 0.43
N HIS A 493 -21.07 -17.75 -0.04
CA HIS A 493 -21.42 -17.81 -1.46
C HIS A 493 -20.64 -16.79 -2.31
N ARG A 494 -20.36 -15.59 -1.80
CA ARG A 494 -19.56 -14.58 -2.53
C ARG A 494 -18.10 -14.99 -2.58
N ARG A 495 -17.54 -15.48 -1.46
CA ARG A 495 -16.17 -15.99 -1.42
C ARG A 495 -15.96 -17.13 -2.41
N MET A 496 -16.80 -18.16 -2.33
CA MET A 496 -16.74 -19.35 -3.18
C MET A 496 -16.96 -19.03 -4.66
N ALA A 497 -17.67 -17.94 -4.98
CA ALA A 497 -17.91 -17.56 -6.36
C ALA A 497 -16.61 -17.25 -7.12
N TRP A 498 -15.64 -16.63 -6.44
CA TRP A 498 -14.35 -16.23 -6.99
C TRP A 498 -13.28 -17.33 -6.96
N ASP A 499 -13.58 -18.50 -6.40
CA ASP A 499 -12.63 -19.61 -6.36
C ASP A 499 -12.24 -20.03 -7.78
N GLY A 500 -10.93 -20.11 -8.03
CA GLY A 500 -10.36 -20.48 -9.33
C GLY A 500 -10.46 -19.41 -10.43
N PHE A 501 -11.04 -18.23 -10.16
CA PHE A 501 -11.05 -17.13 -11.13
C PHE A 501 -9.72 -16.36 -11.09
N SER A 502 -9.12 -16.13 -12.26
CA SER A 502 -7.90 -15.33 -12.44
C SER A 502 -7.95 -14.59 -13.77
N LEU A 503 -7.47 -13.34 -13.75
CA LEU A 503 -7.25 -12.55 -14.97
C LEU A 503 -5.92 -12.88 -15.66
N ALA A 504 -4.95 -13.41 -14.90
CA ALA A 504 -3.69 -13.89 -15.46
C ALA A 504 -3.90 -15.34 -15.91
N ARG A 505 -4.14 -15.52 -17.21
CA ARG A 505 -4.06 -16.82 -17.90
C ARG A 505 -2.90 -16.79 -18.88
#